data_AF-A0A6P0URT1-F1
#
_entry.id   AF-A0A6P0URT1-F1
#
_cell.length_a   1.000
_cell.length_b   1.000
_cell.length_c   1.000
_cell.angle_alpha   90.00
_cell.angle_beta   90.00
_cell.angle_gamma   90.00
#
_symmetry.space_group_name_H-M   'P 1'
#
loop_
_entity.id
_entity.type
_entity.pdbx_description
1 polymer ?
#
loop_
_entity_poly.entity_id
_entity_poly.type
_entity_poly.pdbx_seq_one_letter_code
_entity_poly.pdbx_strand_id
1 'polypeptide(L)'
;MKFIKLKTVVFYVFSLVFIYSCSNNNELITEEEARVNPISIQGSISSDVRHYDNQGPHDHNHSTERSTGFTETFETGSKSSYAGASVNLSSGSWYLDDALIGSLSNDRKFGSYSSRIRNTGYAIMQFNMDNGATSVSVRHAKYGSDGSSSWRLIASFDNGASWYYVGETVNTTSTTLNTVTFEVNETRAVRYGVYKTSGGSNRINIDNIEITTSSGGGSGTAAQDSNLTFGNPSDAGTSNSNNYFLSRDDYTLSYNNSRGTPNWVSWHLSTAWTGDSPRCNCFRQDTSLPSNFFRATTSDYTGSGFDRGHICPSADRTYSDAANANTFFMTNIAPQAPDNNQRSWASLENYCRELIREGNELHIISGVAGSGGTGRNGFSSTIDNGNITVPDSFWKVILVLPNGTNDINRVSTSTRVIAVNIPNDQGISTSWSSFRTSVDAIENLTGYDLFENISNTVEAALESRVDDVPIN
;
A
#
# COMPACT_ATOMS: atom_id res chain seq x y z
N MET A 1 90.51 11.43 -23.65
CA MET A 1 91.02 12.82 -23.54
C MET A 1 90.32 13.60 -24.66
N LYS A 2 89.26 14.40 -24.47
CA LYS A 2 88.92 15.39 -23.44
C LYS A 2 87.42 15.32 -23.07
N PHE A 3 87.14 15.73 -21.83
CA PHE A 3 85.82 15.92 -21.18
C PHE A 3 85.01 17.08 -21.85
N ILE A 4 83.68 17.25 -21.72
CA ILE A 4 82.94 17.71 -20.52
C ILE A 4 81.39 17.75 -20.78
N LYS A 5 80.65 17.27 -19.77
CA LYS A 5 79.30 17.60 -19.21
C LYS A 5 77.98 17.44 -20.01
N LEU A 6 77.29 16.39 -19.55
CA LEU A 6 75.86 16.19 -19.26
C LEU A 6 74.98 17.44 -19.00
N LYS A 7 73.77 17.46 -19.59
CA LYS A 7 72.51 17.62 -18.86
C LYS A 7 71.32 17.12 -19.71
N THR A 8 70.59 16.18 -19.14
CA THR A 8 69.40 15.48 -19.63
C THR A 8 68.21 16.43 -19.82
N VAL A 9 67.55 16.41 -20.98
CA VAL A 9 66.07 16.55 -21.13
C VAL A 9 65.67 15.90 -22.47
N VAL A 10 64.75 14.93 -22.43
CA VAL A 10 64.09 14.36 -23.62
C VAL A 10 62.92 15.27 -23.97
N PHE A 11 62.90 15.79 -25.20
CA PHE A 11 61.74 16.46 -25.81
C PHE A 11 61.31 15.64 -27.03
N TYR A 12 60.09 15.10 -26.99
CA TYR A 12 59.42 14.54 -28.16
C TYR A 12 58.87 15.65 -29.04
N VAL A 13 58.92 15.37 -30.33
CA VAL A 13 58.70 16.27 -31.46
C VAL A 13 57.20 16.49 -31.75
N PHE A 14 56.85 17.77 -31.87
CA PHE A 14 55.82 18.43 -32.69
C PHE A 14 55.14 17.56 -33.77
N SER A 15 53.82 17.61 -33.98
CA SER A 15 53.08 18.60 -34.81
C SER A 15 51.80 17.90 -35.30
N LEU A 16 50.65 18.49 -35.66
CA LEU A 16 50.18 19.86 -35.85
C LEU A 16 48.66 19.74 -36.09
N VAL A 17 47.81 20.56 -35.45
CA VAL A 17 46.58 21.04 -36.11
C VAL A 17 46.35 22.49 -35.68
N PHE A 18 46.27 23.37 -36.68
CA PHE A 18 46.03 24.80 -36.61
C PHE A 18 44.59 25.12 -36.20
N ILE A 19 44.40 26.08 -35.29
CA ILE A 19 43.24 26.99 -35.34
C ILE A 19 43.72 28.42 -35.01
N TYR A 20 43.35 29.32 -35.92
CA TYR A 20 43.62 30.76 -35.96
C TYR A 20 42.78 31.52 -34.92
N SER A 21 43.45 32.26 -34.01
CA SER A 21 43.32 33.70 -33.71
C SER A 21 41.91 34.34 -33.59
N CYS A 22 41.52 35.12 -32.57
CA CYS A 22 42.28 36.23 -31.95
C CYS A 22 41.60 36.77 -30.64
N SER A 23 42.45 37.31 -29.75
CA SER A 23 42.22 38.30 -28.68
C SER A 23 41.49 37.94 -27.37
N ASN A 24 42.28 37.91 -26.29
CA ASN A 24 41.92 37.72 -24.88
C ASN A 24 41.17 38.93 -24.30
N ASN A 25 39.95 38.69 -23.80
CA ASN A 25 39.44 39.31 -22.58
C ASN A 25 39.09 38.15 -21.63
N ASN A 26 39.94 37.96 -20.63
CA ASN A 26 39.83 36.88 -19.66
C ASN A 26 38.78 37.25 -18.61
N GLU A 27 37.50 37.06 -18.92
CA GLU A 27 36.46 36.97 -17.89
C GLU A 27 36.47 35.54 -17.33
N LEU A 28 36.75 35.45 -16.03
CA LEU A 28 36.51 34.27 -15.23
C LEU A 28 35.00 33.97 -15.29
N ILE A 29 34.61 33.02 -16.12
CA ILE A 29 33.29 32.41 -16.04
C ILE A 29 33.33 31.55 -14.77
N THR A 30 32.83 32.11 -13.67
CA THR A 30 32.40 31.30 -12.54
C THR A 30 31.25 30.43 -13.03
N GLU A 31 31.44 29.11 -13.01
CA GLU A 31 30.32 28.19 -13.12
C GLU A 31 29.44 28.39 -11.89
N GLU A 32 28.38 29.18 -12.08
CA GLU A 32 27.26 29.25 -11.15
C GLU A 32 26.51 27.93 -11.27
N GLU A 33 26.79 27.00 -10.34
CA GLU A 33 26.01 25.78 -10.18
C GLU A 33 24.52 26.17 -10.11
N ALA A 34 23.74 25.71 -11.09
CA ALA A 34 22.32 25.93 -11.17
C ALA A 34 21.60 25.37 -9.93
N ARG A 35 21.32 26.22 -8.94
CA ARG A 35 20.32 25.93 -7.91
C ARG A 35 18.97 25.81 -8.59
N VAL A 36 18.47 24.59 -8.71
CA VAL A 36 17.11 24.30 -9.19
C VAL A 36 16.12 25.00 -8.25
N ASN A 37 15.43 26.00 -8.82
CA ASN A 37 14.30 26.81 -8.32
C ASN A 37 14.00 26.77 -6.80
N PRO A 38 14.27 27.86 -6.05
CA PRO A 38 13.75 27.98 -4.68
C PRO A 38 12.21 27.88 -4.70
N ILE A 39 11.63 27.19 -3.72
CA ILE A 39 10.17 27.13 -3.59
C ILE A 39 9.60 28.55 -3.50
N SER A 40 8.54 28.81 -4.25
CA SER A 40 7.90 30.11 -4.29
C SER A 40 6.77 30.18 -3.27
N ILE A 41 6.98 30.91 -2.17
CA ILE A 41 5.94 31.13 -1.16
C ILE A 41 5.06 32.31 -1.56
N GLN A 42 3.79 32.06 -1.86
CA GLN A 42 2.83 33.05 -2.38
C GLN A 42 2.00 33.72 -1.28
N GLY A 43 1.93 33.15 -0.09
CA GLY A 43 1.10 33.69 0.98
C GLY A 43 1.09 32.84 2.25
N SER A 44 0.07 33.05 3.07
CA SER A 44 -0.15 32.29 4.31
C SER A 44 -1.63 31.92 4.44
N ILE A 45 -1.89 30.76 5.01
CA ILE A 45 -3.19 30.17 5.32
C ILE A 45 -3.29 30.11 6.84
N SER A 46 -4.40 30.59 7.39
CA SER A 46 -4.66 30.50 8.82
C SER A 46 -5.07 29.06 9.17
N SER A 47 -4.58 28.57 10.29
CA SER A 47 -4.89 27.24 10.85
C SER A 47 -4.67 27.33 12.36
N ASP A 48 -5.50 26.64 13.14
CA ASP A 48 -5.30 26.51 14.57
C ASP A 48 -4.08 25.62 14.83
N VAL A 49 -3.17 26.08 15.69
CA VAL A 49 -1.91 25.38 15.97
C VAL A 49 -1.84 25.01 17.45
N ARG A 50 -1.59 23.73 17.72
CA ARG A 50 -1.46 23.16 19.07
C ARG A 50 -0.03 22.67 19.29
N HIS A 51 0.57 23.04 20.42
CA HIS A 51 1.94 22.66 20.79
C HIS A 51 1.94 21.70 21.97
N TYR A 52 2.78 20.67 21.88
CA TYR A 52 2.90 19.64 22.90
C TYR A 52 4.37 19.42 23.27
N ASP A 53 4.68 19.66 24.54
CA ASP A 53 6.03 19.46 25.09
C ASP A 53 6.27 18.00 25.50
N ASN A 54 7.44 17.45 25.13
CA ASN A 54 8.06 16.26 25.71
C ASN A 54 7.16 15.00 25.83
N GLN A 55 6.41 14.67 24.79
CA GLN A 55 5.38 13.62 24.84
C GLN A 55 5.88 12.16 24.80
N GLY A 56 7.19 11.92 24.94
CA GLY A 56 7.76 10.58 25.10
C GLY A 56 7.40 9.57 23.99
N PRO A 57 7.86 8.30 24.10
CA PRO A 57 7.43 7.22 23.24
C PRO A 57 6.08 6.69 23.74
N HIS A 58 4.99 7.22 23.16
CA HIS A 58 3.58 6.86 23.36
C HIS A 58 2.91 7.38 24.64
N ASP A 59 2.16 8.48 24.51
CA ASP A 59 0.72 8.49 24.85
C ASP A 59 0.10 9.82 24.39
N HIS A 60 -0.64 9.79 23.28
CA HIS A 60 -1.69 10.78 23.05
C HIS A 60 -3.02 10.08 22.80
N ASN A 61 -3.71 9.90 23.93
CA ASN A 61 -5.15 9.88 24.05
C ASN A 61 -5.76 11.13 23.39
N HIS A 62 -6.12 11.03 22.10
CA HIS A 62 -7.21 11.82 21.56
C HIS A 62 -8.50 11.01 21.74
N SER A 63 -9.42 11.59 22.49
CA SER A 63 -10.77 11.10 22.68
C SER A 63 -11.44 10.67 21.37
N THR A 64 -11.78 9.38 21.28
CA THR A 64 -12.97 8.81 20.61
C THR A 64 -13.23 9.01 19.10
N GLU A 65 -12.33 9.55 18.30
CA GLU A 65 -12.39 9.41 16.83
C GLU A 65 -11.04 8.98 16.27
N ARG A 66 -10.96 7.76 15.70
CA ARG A 66 -9.77 7.30 14.97
C ARG A 66 -9.67 8.08 13.67
N SER A 67 -8.59 8.83 13.54
CA SER A 67 -8.38 9.75 12.45
C SER A 67 -7.57 9.10 11.33
N THR A 68 -8.05 9.15 10.07
CA THR A 68 -7.44 8.51 8.87
C THR A 68 -6.13 9.22 8.47
N GLY A 69 -5.16 8.63 7.76
CA GLY A 69 -3.89 9.35 7.50
C GLY A 69 -2.68 8.51 7.05
N PHE A 70 -1.48 9.11 7.12
CA PHE A 70 -0.19 8.41 7.05
C PHE A 70 0.83 9.07 8.00
N THR A 71 1.87 8.33 8.38
CA THR A 71 3.04 8.90 9.09
C THR A 71 4.30 8.66 8.28
N GLU A 72 5.04 9.72 7.94
CA GLU A 72 6.40 9.62 7.42
C GLU A 72 7.40 9.64 8.57
N THR A 73 8.14 8.54 8.74
CA THR A 73 9.09 8.32 9.84
C THR A 73 10.56 8.50 9.43
N PHE A 74 10.84 8.69 8.14
CA PHE A 74 12.19 8.74 7.54
C PHE A 74 13.04 7.47 7.74
N GLU A 75 12.44 6.37 8.18
CA GLU A 75 13.15 5.11 8.47
C GLU A 75 13.47 4.29 7.21
N THR A 76 12.92 4.67 6.06
CA THR A 76 13.20 4.05 4.75
C THR A 76 13.80 5.06 3.79
N GLY A 77 14.55 4.56 2.80
CA GLY A 77 15.30 5.42 1.88
C GLY A 77 16.58 5.99 2.50
N SER A 78 17.39 6.69 1.69
CA SER A 78 18.61 7.32 2.19
C SER A 78 18.97 8.56 1.36
N LYS A 79 19.47 9.58 2.06
CA LYS A 79 20.02 10.79 1.44
C LYS A 79 21.04 11.39 2.41
N SER A 80 22.33 11.21 2.13
CA SER A 80 23.41 11.63 3.03
C SER A 80 23.98 13.03 2.73
N SER A 81 23.56 13.64 1.62
CA SER A 81 23.99 14.97 1.17
C SER A 81 22.91 16.02 1.41
N TYR A 82 23.33 17.27 1.65
CA TYR A 82 22.45 18.44 1.74
C TYR A 82 21.99 18.96 0.37
N ALA A 83 22.60 18.55 -0.74
CA ALA A 83 22.18 18.97 -2.09
C ALA A 83 20.75 18.49 -2.41
N GLY A 84 19.95 19.32 -3.07
CA GLY A 84 18.57 19.03 -3.47
C GLY A 84 18.42 17.71 -4.23
N ALA A 85 17.61 16.78 -3.71
CA ALA A 85 17.27 15.55 -4.41
C ALA A 85 15.95 14.94 -3.92
N SER A 86 15.29 14.20 -4.82
CA SER A 86 14.17 13.33 -4.46
C SER A 86 14.66 12.07 -3.75
N VAL A 87 13.89 11.59 -2.78
CA VAL A 87 14.08 10.33 -2.06
C VAL A 87 12.74 9.63 -1.92
N ASN A 88 12.72 8.33 -2.22
CA ASN A 88 11.54 7.50 -2.00
C ASN A 88 11.56 7.02 -0.55
N LEU A 89 10.56 7.45 0.21
CA LEU A 89 10.31 7.06 1.61
C LEU A 89 9.07 6.18 1.68
N SER A 90 8.73 5.71 2.88
CA SER A 90 7.60 4.81 3.13
C SER A 90 6.25 5.43 2.74
N SER A 91 6.09 6.75 2.94
CA SER A 91 4.87 7.47 2.56
C SER A 91 4.81 7.88 1.08
N GLY A 92 5.92 7.81 0.35
CA GLY A 92 6.02 8.24 -1.05
C GLY A 92 7.31 9.00 -1.39
N SER A 93 7.34 9.67 -2.54
CA SER A 93 8.50 10.48 -2.97
C SER A 93 8.51 11.86 -2.29
N TRP A 94 9.64 12.21 -1.70
CA TRP A 94 9.89 13.50 -1.06
C TRP A 94 11.08 14.20 -1.69
N TYR A 95 11.03 15.52 -1.84
CA TYR A 95 12.17 16.33 -2.24
C TYR A 95 12.79 17.03 -1.05
N LEU A 96 14.08 16.83 -0.83
CA LEU A 96 14.84 17.38 0.28
C LEU A 96 15.96 18.28 -0.27
N ASP A 97 15.94 19.56 0.08
CA ASP A 97 16.96 20.56 -0.29
C ASP A 97 17.47 21.30 0.94
N ASP A 98 18.79 21.44 1.05
CA ASP A 98 19.48 21.80 2.30
C ASP A 98 18.98 20.95 3.50
N ALA A 99 18.58 19.72 3.18
CA ALA A 99 18.08 18.70 4.08
C ALA A 99 18.65 17.31 3.72
N LEU A 100 18.77 16.42 4.70
CA LEU A 100 19.25 15.05 4.52
C LEU A 100 18.54 14.10 5.49
N ILE A 101 18.66 12.79 5.28
CA ILE A 101 18.20 11.76 6.23
C ILE A 101 19.38 11.41 7.15
N GLY A 102 19.28 11.81 8.41
CA GLY A 102 20.36 11.76 9.39
C GLY A 102 20.16 10.66 10.44
N SER A 103 21.25 9.94 10.75
CA SER A 103 21.29 8.89 11.78
C SER A 103 22.37 9.10 12.84
N LEU A 104 23.01 10.28 12.86
CA LEU A 104 24.07 10.58 13.83
C LEU A 104 23.53 10.62 15.26
N SER A 105 24.40 10.47 16.25
CA SER A 105 24.02 10.55 17.68
C SER A 105 23.41 11.89 18.08
N ASN A 106 23.76 12.97 17.37
CA ASN A 106 23.21 14.30 17.59
C ASN A 106 21.86 14.52 16.88
N ASP A 107 21.47 13.63 15.96
CA ASP A 107 20.14 13.65 15.37
C ASP A 107 19.11 13.22 16.41
N ARG A 108 18.12 14.08 16.61
CA ARG A 108 16.96 13.80 17.46
C ARG A 108 15.92 13.10 16.61
N LYS A 109 15.61 11.87 17.00
CA LYS A 109 14.85 10.92 16.19
C LYS A 109 14.16 9.89 17.07
N PHE A 110 13.07 9.35 16.57
CA PHE A 110 12.35 8.21 17.07
C PHE A 110 12.58 7.07 16.08
N GLY A 111 13.37 6.07 16.48
CA GLY A 111 13.91 5.06 15.56
C GLY A 111 15.38 5.36 15.23
N SER A 112 15.76 5.10 13.98
CA SER A 112 17.15 5.17 13.52
C SER A 112 17.45 6.41 12.68
N TYR A 113 16.43 7.08 12.12
CA TYR A 113 16.60 8.17 11.18
C TYR A 113 15.65 9.35 11.47
N SER A 114 15.99 10.53 10.94
CA SER A 114 15.12 11.72 10.91
C SER A 114 15.58 12.63 9.79
N SER A 115 14.74 13.57 9.34
CA SER A 115 15.17 14.61 8.43
C SER A 115 15.95 15.69 9.19
N ARG A 116 17.16 16.02 8.75
CA ARG A 116 17.99 17.11 9.30
C ARG A 116 18.09 18.25 8.31
N ILE A 117 17.58 19.41 8.68
CA ILE A 117 17.44 20.60 7.81
C ILE A 117 18.32 21.74 8.33
N ARG A 118 19.01 22.46 7.45
CA ARG A 118 19.83 23.66 7.76
C ARG A 118 19.49 24.83 6.84
N ASN A 119 20.14 25.98 7.04
CA ASN A 119 19.91 27.19 6.24
C ASN A 119 18.41 27.47 6.14
N THR A 120 17.92 27.83 4.95
CA THR A 120 16.49 27.91 4.60
C THR A 120 16.07 26.70 3.77
N GLY A 121 16.50 25.50 4.18
CA GLY A 121 16.17 24.24 3.52
C GLY A 121 14.76 23.74 3.84
N TYR A 122 14.35 22.68 3.15
CA TYR A 122 13.01 22.12 3.23
C TYR A 122 12.94 20.63 2.88
N ALA A 123 11.88 19.99 3.36
CA ALA A 123 11.45 18.66 2.97
C ALA A 123 9.97 18.73 2.54
N ILE A 124 9.68 18.41 1.29
CA ILE A 124 8.34 18.55 0.68
C ILE A 124 7.89 17.27 0.01
N MET A 125 6.59 17.00 0.05
CA MET A 125 5.98 15.90 -0.71
C MET A 125 6.07 16.15 -2.22
N GLN A 126 6.27 15.08 -3.00
CA GLN A 126 6.12 15.08 -4.46
C GLN A 126 4.87 14.33 -4.96
N PHE A 127 4.00 13.94 -4.02
CA PHE A 127 2.70 13.32 -4.25
C PHE A 127 1.61 14.14 -3.54
N ASN A 128 0.37 13.98 -3.98
CA ASN A 128 -0.78 14.67 -3.40
C ASN A 128 -1.48 13.79 -2.37
N MET A 129 -2.07 14.46 -1.38
CA MET A 129 -3.22 13.95 -0.64
C MET A 129 -4.47 14.35 -1.39
N ASP A 130 -5.05 13.44 -2.18
CA ASP A 130 -6.18 13.75 -3.07
C ASP A 130 -7.43 14.21 -2.32
N ASN A 131 -7.60 13.76 -1.07
CA ASN A 131 -8.76 14.06 -0.22
C ASN A 131 -8.47 15.08 0.89
N GLY A 132 -7.40 15.86 0.77
CA GLY A 132 -7.05 16.87 1.77
C GLY A 132 -6.46 16.29 3.06
N ALA A 133 -6.63 17.01 4.18
CA ALA A 133 -6.18 16.63 5.53
C ALA A 133 -6.98 17.40 6.60
N THR A 134 -7.29 16.78 7.73
CA THR A 134 -7.84 17.45 8.91
C THR A 134 -6.74 18.07 9.75
N SER A 135 -5.65 17.34 9.99
CA SER A 135 -4.51 17.86 10.73
C SER A 135 -3.16 17.38 10.20
N VAL A 136 -2.11 18.16 10.44
CA VAL A 136 -0.72 17.75 10.20
C VAL A 136 0.06 17.93 11.49
N SER A 137 0.55 16.83 12.04
CA SER A 137 1.40 16.80 13.23
C SER A 137 2.85 16.57 12.82
N VAL A 138 3.78 17.33 13.41
CA VAL A 138 5.20 17.26 13.10
C VAL A 138 5.99 17.21 14.39
N ARG A 139 6.90 16.23 14.53
CA ARG A 139 7.88 16.24 15.62
C ARG A 139 9.12 17.02 15.21
N HIS A 140 9.63 17.83 16.12
CA HIS A 140 10.78 18.68 15.85
C HIS A 140 11.66 18.87 17.09
N ALA A 141 12.96 19.00 16.86
CA ALA A 141 13.95 19.34 17.88
C ALA A 141 15.19 19.98 17.26
N LYS A 142 16.01 20.65 18.07
CA LYS A 142 17.30 21.17 17.60
C LYS A 142 18.32 20.04 17.53
N TYR A 143 19.17 20.09 16.50
CA TYR A 143 20.25 19.13 16.34
C TYR A 143 21.32 19.31 17.42
N GLY A 144 21.64 18.24 18.16
CA GLY A 144 22.72 18.26 19.14
C GLY A 144 22.67 19.45 20.10
N SER A 145 23.67 20.33 20.00
CA SER A 145 23.82 21.58 20.77
C SER A 145 23.68 22.85 19.91
N ASP A 146 23.15 22.75 18.68
CA ASP A 146 22.93 23.91 17.82
C ASP A 146 21.99 24.93 18.49
N GLY A 147 22.04 26.18 18.01
CA GLY A 147 21.15 27.25 18.47
C GLY A 147 19.70 27.03 18.01
N SER A 148 18.77 27.78 18.62
CA SER A 148 17.35 27.74 18.25
C SER A 148 17.13 28.09 16.78
N SER A 149 16.07 27.54 16.19
CA SER A 149 15.70 27.74 14.79
C SER A 149 14.19 27.82 14.63
N SER A 150 13.71 28.62 13.68
CA SER A 150 12.31 28.70 13.30
C SER A 150 12.02 28.00 11.98
N TRP A 151 10.80 27.47 11.84
CA TRP A 151 10.28 26.82 10.64
C TRP A 151 8.75 27.03 10.51
N ARG A 152 8.20 26.72 9.33
CA ARG A 152 6.75 26.75 9.04
C ARG A 152 6.31 25.51 8.28
N LEU A 153 5.10 25.04 8.54
CA LEU A 153 4.40 24.12 7.66
C LEU A 153 4.07 24.86 6.36
N ILE A 154 4.22 24.19 5.23
CA ILE A 154 3.85 24.71 3.91
C ILE A 154 2.91 23.75 3.20
N ALA A 155 2.00 24.30 2.40
CA ALA A 155 1.06 23.55 1.57
C ALA A 155 1.09 24.01 0.11
N SER A 156 0.85 23.08 -0.81
CA SER A 156 0.68 23.36 -2.25
C SER A 156 -0.59 22.70 -2.77
N PHE A 157 -1.36 23.44 -3.58
CA PHE A 157 -2.63 22.98 -4.18
C PHE A 157 -2.54 22.83 -5.71
N ASP A 158 -1.33 22.97 -6.27
CA ASP A 158 -1.06 23.03 -7.70
C ASP A 158 0.12 22.13 -8.08
N ASN A 159 0.19 20.95 -7.45
CA ASN A 159 1.22 19.94 -7.69
C ASN A 159 2.66 20.43 -7.43
N GLY A 160 2.83 21.35 -6.47
CA GLY A 160 4.14 21.86 -6.05
C GLY A 160 4.64 23.08 -6.82
N ALA A 161 3.83 23.67 -7.70
CA ALA A 161 4.21 24.86 -8.47
C ALA A 161 4.26 26.12 -7.59
N SER A 162 3.32 26.27 -6.66
CA SER A 162 3.32 27.33 -5.65
C SER A 162 3.02 26.78 -4.26
N TRP A 163 3.57 27.46 -3.25
CA TRP A 163 3.46 27.05 -1.86
C TRP A 163 2.95 28.19 -0.98
N TYR A 164 2.27 27.84 0.11
CA TYR A 164 1.72 28.78 1.07
C TYR A 164 2.15 28.32 2.46
N TYR A 165 2.50 29.26 3.33
CA TYR A 165 2.67 28.91 4.73
C TYR A 165 1.33 28.53 5.37
N VAL A 166 1.34 27.60 6.32
CA VAL A 166 0.15 27.15 7.06
C VAL A 166 0.34 27.41 8.55
N GLY A 167 -0.65 28.02 9.19
CA GLY A 167 -0.59 28.35 10.61
C GLY A 167 0.52 29.32 10.97
N GLU A 168 0.95 29.29 12.23
CA GLU A 168 1.99 30.19 12.76
C GLU A 168 3.43 29.71 12.51
N THR A 169 4.42 30.51 12.92
CA THR A 169 5.84 30.11 12.91
C THR A 169 6.19 29.31 14.16
N VAL A 170 6.78 28.14 13.96
CA VAL A 170 7.20 27.25 15.04
C VAL A 170 8.66 27.55 15.39
N ASN A 171 8.93 27.77 16.68
CA ASN A 171 10.27 28.01 17.20
C ASN A 171 10.81 26.75 17.90
N THR A 172 11.80 26.12 17.31
CA THR A 172 12.49 24.95 17.87
C THR A 172 13.62 25.39 18.79
N THR A 173 13.44 25.20 20.09
CA THR A 173 14.40 25.58 21.14
C THR A 173 14.92 24.38 21.96
N SER A 174 14.17 23.28 21.96
CA SER A 174 14.43 22.07 22.74
C SER A 174 15.32 21.07 21.99
N THR A 175 16.16 20.33 22.73
CA THR A 175 16.86 19.12 22.23
C THR A 175 15.98 17.86 22.28
N THR A 176 14.84 17.93 22.95
CA THR A 176 13.86 16.85 23.02
C THR A 176 12.83 17.05 21.92
N LEU A 177 12.40 15.95 21.27
CA LEU A 177 11.34 16.00 20.28
C LEU A 177 10.04 16.49 20.93
N ASN A 178 9.57 17.64 20.46
CA ASN A 178 8.25 18.18 20.74
C ASN A 178 7.36 17.99 19.51
N THR A 179 6.05 17.94 19.71
CA THR A 179 5.08 17.82 18.62
C THR A 179 4.33 19.14 18.48
N VAL A 180 4.11 19.56 17.23
CA VAL A 180 3.17 20.62 16.88
C VAL A 180 2.14 20.06 15.91
N THR A 181 0.87 20.38 16.12
CA THR A 181 -0.24 19.97 15.26
C THR A 181 -0.91 21.19 14.66
N PHE A 182 -1.07 21.19 13.35
CA PHE A 182 -1.80 22.18 12.58
C PHE A 182 -3.15 21.59 12.20
N GLU A 183 -4.26 22.20 12.62
CA GLU A 183 -5.63 21.82 12.24
C GLU A 183 -5.94 22.43 10.86
N VAL A 184 -5.52 21.75 9.80
CA VAL A 184 -5.52 22.31 8.44
C VAL A 184 -6.89 22.26 7.77
N ASN A 185 -7.75 21.30 8.14
CA ASN A 185 -9.14 21.15 7.67
C ASN A 185 -9.31 21.39 6.15
N GLU A 186 -8.38 20.89 5.37
CA GLU A 186 -8.35 21.02 3.93
C GLU A 186 -9.08 19.84 3.29
N THR A 187 -9.86 20.10 2.25
CA THR A 187 -10.62 19.08 1.53
C THR A 187 -10.17 18.92 0.08
N ARG A 188 -9.36 19.85 -0.44
CA ARG A 188 -8.80 19.80 -1.80
C ARG A 188 -7.53 18.95 -1.82
N ALA A 189 -7.19 18.47 -3.01
CA ALA A 189 -5.90 17.84 -3.24
C ALA A 189 -4.75 18.77 -2.81
N VAL A 190 -3.86 18.28 -1.95
CA VAL A 190 -2.84 19.11 -1.29
C VAL A 190 -1.53 18.35 -1.08
N ARG A 191 -0.40 19.05 -1.18
CA ARG A 191 0.92 18.58 -0.74
C ARG A 191 1.32 19.36 0.50
N TYR A 192 1.98 18.70 1.44
CA TYR A 192 2.57 19.36 2.61
C TYR A 192 4.09 19.26 2.61
N GLY A 193 4.71 20.09 3.44
CA GLY A 193 6.13 20.02 3.72
C GLY A 193 6.53 20.94 4.86
N VAL A 194 7.79 20.83 5.26
CA VAL A 194 8.40 21.66 6.30
C VAL A 194 9.44 22.57 5.65
N TYR A 195 9.32 23.87 5.91
CA TYR A 195 10.26 24.89 5.45
C TYR A 195 10.93 25.58 6.63
N LYS A 196 12.26 25.49 6.71
CA LYS A 196 13.02 26.20 7.74
C LYS A 196 13.12 27.69 7.36
N THR A 197 12.58 28.56 8.21
CA THR A 197 12.55 30.01 7.96
C THR A 197 13.75 30.75 8.52
N SER A 198 14.32 30.23 9.60
CA SER A 198 15.59 30.75 10.15
C SER A 198 16.75 30.38 9.23
N GLY A 199 17.57 31.34 8.80
CA GLY A 199 18.79 31.05 8.04
C GLY A 199 19.93 30.49 8.91
N GLY A 200 21.10 30.32 8.29
CA GLY A 200 22.35 29.96 8.97
C GLY A 200 22.54 28.46 9.22
N SER A 201 23.67 28.10 9.84
CA SER A 201 24.12 26.72 9.94
C SER A 201 23.47 25.89 11.06
N ASN A 202 22.69 26.53 11.95
CA ASN A 202 21.94 25.81 12.98
C ASN A 202 20.91 24.88 12.34
N ARG A 203 20.85 23.64 12.81
CA ARG A 203 20.02 22.58 12.24
C ARG A 203 18.82 22.25 13.13
N ILE A 204 17.75 21.85 12.47
CA ILE A 204 16.59 21.21 13.10
C ILE A 204 16.49 19.76 12.62
N ASN A 205 16.06 18.88 13.51
CA ASN A 205 15.54 17.57 13.16
C ASN A 205 14.01 17.66 13.04
N ILE A 206 13.48 17.06 11.98
CA ILE A 206 12.07 16.83 11.73
C ILE A 206 11.86 15.32 11.66
N ASP A 207 10.85 14.86 12.36
CA ASP A 207 10.56 13.44 12.49
C ASP A 207 9.05 13.21 12.65
N ASN A 208 8.59 12.00 12.34
CA ASN A 208 7.18 11.58 12.36
C ASN A 208 6.23 12.68 11.89
N ILE A 209 6.24 12.96 10.58
CA ILE A 209 5.22 13.83 9.98
C ILE A 209 3.96 12.99 9.83
N GLU A 210 2.99 13.22 10.70
CA GLU A 210 1.71 12.53 10.72
C GLU A 210 0.65 13.43 10.07
N ILE A 211 0.12 12.97 8.94
CA ILE A 211 -0.96 13.66 8.23
C ILE A 211 -2.24 12.91 8.50
N THR A 212 -3.16 13.60 9.14
CA THR A 212 -4.48 13.13 9.47
C THR A 212 -5.48 13.67 8.46
N THR A 213 -6.45 12.87 8.07
CA THR A 213 -7.58 13.16 7.18
C THR A 213 -8.86 12.93 7.98
N SER A 214 -9.96 13.53 7.55
CA SER A 214 -11.26 13.29 8.17
C SER A 214 -11.67 11.86 7.88
N SER A 215 -12.13 11.15 8.92
CA SER A 215 -12.91 9.91 8.75
C SER A 215 -14.25 10.26 8.10
N GLY A 216 -14.23 10.50 6.79
CA GLY A 216 -15.41 10.63 5.97
C GLY A 216 -16.15 9.30 5.98
N GLY A 217 -17.14 9.18 6.86
CA GLY A 217 -18.11 8.10 6.84
C GLY A 217 -18.81 8.02 5.48
N GLY A 218 -19.09 6.78 5.06
CA GLY A 218 -19.69 6.36 3.80
C GLY A 218 -20.54 7.40 3.07
N SER A 219 -19.94 8.05 2.09
CA SER A 219 -20.61 8.72 0.97
C SER A 219 -19.63 8.83 -0.21
N GLY A 220 -18.84 7.79 -0.44
CA GLY A 220 -18.09 7.63 -1.69
C GLY A 220 -18.98 7.03 -2.76
N THR A 221 -18.75 7.40 -4.02
CA THR A 221 -19.25 6.62 -5.16
C THR A 221 -18.54 5.27 -5.16
N ALA A 222 -19.27 4.17 -5.40
CA ALA A 222 -18.64 2.86 -5.57
C ALA A 222 -17.53 2.92 -6.63
N ALA A 223 -16.37 2.34 -6.31
CA ALA A 223 -15.19 2.37 -7.17
C ALA A 223 -14.60 0.97 -7.39
N GLN A 224 -13.65 0.87 -8.32
CA GLN A 224 -12.91 -0.35 -8.63
C GLN A 224 -11.54 -0.35 -7.94
N ASP A 225 -11.55 -0.37 -6.61
CA ASP A 225 -10.34 -0.32 -5.79
C ASP A 225 -9.47 -1.58 -5.93
N SER A 226 -8.23 -1.47 -5.43
CA SER A 226 -7.20 -2.49 -5.58
C SER A 226 -7.63 -3.83 -4.96
N ASN A 227 -7.38 -4.92 -5.70
CA ASN A 227 -7.57 -6.29 -5.21
C ASN A 227 -6.54 -6.69 -4.12
N LEU A 228 -5.58 -5.83 -3.81
CA LEU A 228 -4.53 -6.01 -2.80
C LEU A 228 -4.51 -4.91 -1.74
N THR A 229 -5.59 -4.11 -1.62
CA THR A 229 -5.67 -3.03 -0.62
C THR A 229 -5.24 -3.52 0.76
N PHE A 230 -5.69 -4.71 1.16
CA PHE A 230 -5.40 -5.30 2.46
C PHE A 230 -4.28 -6.35 2.46
N GLY A 231 -3.36 -6.29 1.49
CA GLY A 231 -2.12 -7.05 1.54
C GLY A 231 -2.10 -8.34 0.74
N ASN A 232 -0.96 -9.03 0.82
CA ASN A 232 -0.59 -10.24 0.10
C ASN A 232 -0.41 -11.39 1.13
N PRO A 233 -1.47 -12.16 1.45
CA PRO A 233 -1.53 -12.93 2.70
C PRO A 233 -0.47 -14.02 2.92
N SER A 234 0.25 -14.38 1.87
CA SER A 234 1.26 -15.44 1.93
C SER A 234 2.58 -15.01 1.33
N ASP A 235 2.83 -13.70 1.17
CA ASP A 235 4.00 -13.18 0.47
C ASP A 235 4.19 -13.82 -0.92
N ALA A 236 3.09 -14.01 -1.65
CA ALA A 236 3.15 -14.63 -2.96
C ALA A 236 4.03 -13.79 -3.91
N GLY A 237 4.89 -14.46 -4.65
CA GLY A 237 5.80 -13.85 -5.61
C GLY A 237 5.93 -14.73 -6.86
N THR A 238 6.78 -14.36 -7.81
CA THR A 238 6.89 -15.10 -9.08
C THR A 238 7.96 -16.21 -9.07
N SER A 239 8.69 -16.36 -7.97
CA SER A 239 9.80 -17.31 -7.83
C SER A 239 9.39 -18.67 -7.25
N ASN A 240 8.32 -18.71 -6.45
CA ASN A 240 7.83 -19.93 -5.81
C ASN A 240 6.65 -20.50 -6.61
N SER A 241 6.83 -21.68 -7.21
CA SER A 241 5.78 -22.31 -8.02
C SER A 241 4.53 -22.70 -7.23
N ASN A 242 4.65 -22.93 -5.93
CA ASN A 242 3.53 -23.30 -5.05
C ASN A 242 2.93 -22.10 -4.31
N ASN A 243 3.45 -20.89 -4.56
CA ASN A 243 2.97 -19.63 -4.03
C ASN A 243 3.16 -18.52 -5.08
N TYR A 244 2.70 -18.81 -6.30
CA TYR A 244 2.99 -18.02 -7.49
C TYR A 244 2.00 -16.88 -7.64
N PHE A 245 2.46 -15.64 -7.49
CA PHE A 245 1.62 -14.45 -7.60
C PHE A 245 1.20 -14.17 -9.04
N LEU A 246 -0.10 -13.97 -9.23
CA LEU A 246 -0.71 -13.71 -10.52
C LEU A 246 -1.76 -12.61 -10.39
N SER A 247 -1.40 -11.41 -10.85
CA SER A 247 -2.28 -10.24 -10.84
C SER A 247 -3.10 -10.15 -12.12
N ARG A 248 -4.39 -9.84 -11.97
CA ARG A 248 -5.27 -9.35 -13.04
C ARG A 248 -5.99 -8.11 -12.55
N ASP A 249 -6.56 -7.37 -13.50
CA ASP A 249 -7.37 -6.20 -13.20
C ASP A 249 -8.60 -6.60 -12.35
N ASP A 250 -9.21 -7.76 -12.64
CA ASP A 250 -10.42 -8.21 -11.96
C ASP A 250 -10.21 -8.88 -10.59
N TYR A 251 -9.07 -9.51 -10.37
CA TYR A 251 -8.72 -10.18 -9.11
C TYR A 251 -7.23 -10.50 -9.12
N THR A 252 -6.65 -10.75 -7.96
CA THR A 252 -5.29 -11.30 -7.86
C THR A 252 -5.29 -12.61 -7.11
N LEU A 253 -4.27 -13.44 -7.29
CA LEU A 253 -4.19 -14.74 -6.61
C LEU A 253 -2.76 -15.20 -6.35
N SER A 254 -2.64 -16.13 -5.40
CA SER A 254 -1.51 -17.03 -5.27
C SER A 254 -1.87 -18.39 -5.85
N TYR A 255 -1.16 -18.83 -6.88
CA TYR A 255 -1.35 -20.14 -7.51
C TYR A 255 -0.44 -21.19 -6.88
N ASN A 256 -0.97 -22.39 -6.68
CA ASN A 256 -0.20 -23.53 -6.20
C ASN A 256 -0.05 -24.58 -7.30
N ASN A 257 1.11 -24.59 -7.94
CA ASN A 257 1.41 -25.51 -9.04
C ASN A 257 1.25 -26.99 -8.64
N SER A 258 1.65 -27.36 -7.43
CA SER A 258 1.54 -28.75 -6.96
C SER A 258 0.11 -29.20 -6.64
N ARG A 259 -0.79 -28.25 -6.36
CA ARG A 259 -2.21 -28.54 -6.05
C ARG A 259 -3.13 -28.36 -7.26
N GLY A 260 -2.67 -27.66 -8.30
CA GLY A 260 -3.48 -27.36 -9.48
C GLY A 260 -4.59 -26.33 -9.24
N THR A 261 -4.63 -25.70 -8.06
CA THR A 261 -5.65 -24.75 -7.59
C THR A 261 -4.97 -23.48 -7.02
N PRO A 262 -5.70 -22.36 -6.85
CA PRO A 262 -5.17 -21.25 -6.06
C PRO A 262 -5.02 -21.64 -4.58
N ASN A 263 -4.03 -21.04 -3.91
CA ASN A 263 -3.97 -20.99 -2.44
C ASN A 263 -5.06 -20.03 -1.92
N TRP A 264 -5.09 -18.84 -2.50
CA TRP A 264 -6.08 -17.80 -2.25
C TRP A 264 -6.25 -16.93 -3.50
N VAL A 265 -7.40 -16.26 -3.59
CA VAL A 265 -7.76 -15.23 -4.55
C VAL A 265 -8.30 -14.05 -3.75
N SER A 266 -7.83 -12.84 -4.07
CA SER A 266 -8.26 -11.59 -3.44
C SER A 266 -8.90 -10.68 -4.48
N TRP A 267 -10.01 -10.04 -4.10
CA TRP A 267 -10.70 -9.09 -4.96
C TRP A 267 -11.50 -8.04 -4.20
N HIS A 268 -11.63 -6.87 -4.82
CA HIS A 268 -12.54 -5.82 -4.38
C HIS A 268 -13.93 -6.02 -4.99
N LEU A 269 -14.99 -5.75 -4.24
CA LEU A 269 -16.37 -5.82 -4.72
C LEU A 269 -17.17 -4.59 -4.27
N SER A 270 -17.71 -3.88 -5.24
CA SER A 270 -18.62 -2.74 -5.09
C SER A 270 -19.59 -2.78 -6.27
N THR A 271 -20.58 -1.89 -6.32
CA THR A 271 -21.49 -1.83 -7.46
C THR A 271 -20.79 -1.44 -8.77
N ALA A 272 -19.58 -0.84 -8.72
CA ALA A 272 -18.79 -0.50 -9.90
C ALA A 272 -18.21 -1.72 -10.64
N TRP A 273 -18.17 -2.89 -10.00
CA TRP A 273 -17.77 -4.15 -10.63
C TRP A 273 -18.96 -4.88 -11.30
N THR A 274 -20.17 -4.41 -11.06
CA THR A 274 -21.41 -5.01 -11.55
C THR A 274 -21.99 -4.23 -12.73
N GLY A 275 -22.69 -4.95 -13.59
CA GLY A 275 -23.39 -4.47 -14.77
C GLY A 275 -24.23 -5.59 -15.39
N ASP A 276 -24.57 -5.46 -16.66
CA ASP A 276 -25.49 -6.36 -17.36
C ASP A 276 -24.79 -7.42 -18.24
N SER A 277 -23.46 -7.53 -18.18
CA SER A 277 -22.75 -8.52 -18.99
C SER A 277 -23.15 -9.95 -18.63
N PRO A 278 -23.54 -10.77 -19.63
CA PRO A 278 -23.98 -12.13 -19.37
C PRO A 278 -22.81 -13.02 -18.94
N ARG A 279 -23.13 -14.03 -18.12
CA ARG A 279 -22.19 -15.09 -17.76
C ARG A 279 -21.72 -15.84 -19.01
N CYS A 280 -20.42 -15.81 -19.32
CA CYS A 280 -19.91 -16.40 -20.57
C CYS A 280 -19.89 -17.95 -20.57
N ASN A 281 -19.77 -18.60 -19.40
CA ASN A 281 -19.53 -20.05 -19.25
C ASN A 281 -18.31 -20.56 -20.04
N CYS A 282 -17.31 -19.70 -20.21
CA CYS A 282 -16.17 -19.87 -21.11
C CYS A 282 -14.89 -20.31 -20.38
N PHE A 283 -15.00 -21.39 -19.61
CA PHE A 283 -13.86 -21.98 -18.88
C PHE A 283 -12.67 -22.22 -19.80
N ARG A 284 -11.50 -21.70 -19.41
CA ARG A 284 -10.31 -21.78 -20.25
C ARG A 284 -9.03 -21.95 -19.44
N GLN A 285 -8.10 -22.66 -20.06
CA GLN A 285 -6.74 -22.79 -19.56
C GLN A 285 -6.09 -21.41 -19.47
N ASP A 286 -5.26 -21.22 -18.44
CA ASP A 286 -4.48 -20.01 -18.25
C ASP A 286 -3.08 -20.18 -18.86
N THR A 287 -2.88 -19.62 -20.05
CA THR A 287 -1.60 -19.71 -20.76
C THR A 287 -0.55 -18.72 -20.25
N SER A 288 -0.92 -17.81 -19.34
CA SER A 288 0.00 -16.86 -18.71
C SER A 288 0.89 -17.48 -17.63
N LEU A 289 0.48 -18.63 -17.07
CA LEU A 289 1.33 -19.41 -16.18
C LEU A 289 2.63 -19.82 -16.89
N PRO A 290 3.76 -20.02 -16.19
CA PRO A 290 4.96 -20.63 -16.77
C PRO A 290 4.66 -21.95 -17.50
N SER A 291 5.37 -22.25 -18.57
CA SER A 291 5.09 -23.43 -19.42
C SER A 291 5.35 -24.77 -18.74
N ASN A 292 6.17 -24.77 -17.69
CA ASN A 292 6.45 -25.93 -16.84
C ASN A 292 5.44 -26.09 -15.69
N PHE A 293 4.47 -25.19 -15.54
CA PHE A 293 3.43 -25.34 -14.53
C PHE A 293 2.30 -26.21 -15.05
N PHE A 294 1.60 -26.87 -14.14
CA PHE A 294 0.32 -27.49 -14.43
C PHE A 294 -0.68 -26.39 -14.81
N ARG A 295 -1.40 -26.60 -15.91
CA ARG A 295 -2.36 -25.64 -16.45
C ARG A 295 -3.66 -26.37 -16.67
N ALA A 296 -4.51 -26.37 -15.64
CA ALA A 296 -5.78 -27.05 -15.64
C ALA A 296 -6.65 -26.65 -16.86
N THR A 297 -7.39 -27.62 -17.36
CA THR A 297 -8.35 -27.51 -18.45
C THR A 297 -9.72 -27.96 -17.99
N THR A 298 -10.72 -27.81 -18.85
CA THR A 298 -12.07 -28.26 -18.52
C THR A 298 -12.16 -29.78 -18.40
N SER A 299 -11.43 -30.56 -19.21
CA SER A 299 -11.49 -32.03 -19.18
C SER A 299 -11.09 -32.61 -17.82
N ASP A 300 -10.15 -31.95 -17.13
CA ASP A 300 -9.56 -32.40 -15.87
C ASP A 300 -10.61 -32.49 -14.74
N TYR A 301 -11.71 -31.74 -14.87
CA TYR A 301 -12.85 -31.75 -13.95
C TYR A 301 -14.01 -32.63 -14.40
N THR A 302 -14.09 -32.94 -15.70
CA THR A 302 -15.25 -33.61 -16.29
C THR A 302 -15.39 -35.03 -15.74
N GLY A 303 -16.57 -35.37 -15.23
CA GLY A 303 -16.84 -36.70 -14.67
C GLY A 303 -16.26 -36.95 -13.28
N SER A 304 -15.57 -35.99 -12.67
CA SER A 304 -14.97 -36.14 -11.34
C SER A 304 -15.99 -36.26 -10.20
N GLY A 305 -17.20 -35.74 -10.40
CA GLY A 305 -18.21 -35.62 -9.35
C GLY A 305 -18.15 -34.29 -8.58
N PHE A 306 -17.17 -33.43 -8.89
CA PHE A 306 -17.04 -32.07 -8.38
C PHE A 306 -17.38 -31.03 -9.45
N ASP A 307 -17.94 -29.91 -9.03
CA ASP A 307 -18.14 -28.74 -9.88
C ASP A 307 -16.83 -27.97 -10.07
N ARG A 308 -16.79 -27.14 -11.13
CA ARG A 308 -15.76 -26.11 -11.32
C ARG A 308 -16.10 -24.89 -10.46
N GLY A 309 -15.78 -24.98 -9.17
CA GLY A 309 -16.07 -23.94 -8.18
C GLY A 309 -15.21 -22.70 -8.41
N HIS A 310 -15.82 -21.53 -8.54
CA HIS A 310 -15.09 -20.27 -8.65
C HIS A 310 -14.65 -19.81 -7.26
N ILE A 311 -13.46 -19.22 -7.15
CA ILE A 311 -13.08 -18.49 -5.94
C ILE A 311 -13.59 -17.05 -6.03
N CYS A 312 -13.16 -16.28 -7.04
CA CYS A 312 -13.79 -15.03 -7.44
C CYS A 312 -14.95 -15.33 -8.42
N PRO A 313 -16.23 -15.09 -8.05
CA PRO A 313 -17.35 -15.57 -8.83
C PRO A 313 -17.64 -14.68 -10.04
N SER A 314 -18.12 -15.31 -11.11
CA SER A 314 -18.53 -14.62 -12.34
C SER A 314 -19.57 -13.51 -12.12
N ALA A 315 -20.48 -13.66 -11.14
CA ALA A 315 -21.50 -12.66 -10.84
C ALA A 315 -20.96 -11.40 -10.15
N ASP A 316 -19.70 -11.41 -9.69
CA ASP A 316 -19.02 -10.24 -9.12
C ASP A 316 -18.29 -9.42 -10.19
N ARG A 317 -18.25 -9.90 -11.45
CA ARG A 317 -17.59 -9.26 -12.59
C ARG A 317 -18.54 -9.21 -13.79
N THR A 318 -19.51 -8.30 -13.74
CA THR A 318 -20.51 -8.13 -14.82
C THR A 318 -20.52 -6.74 -15.44
N TYR A 319 -19.55 -5.88 -15.11
CA TYR A 319 -19.41 -4.56 -15.74
C TYR A 319 -18.94 -4.64 -17.20
N SER A 320 -18.28 -5.72 -17.61
CA SER A 320 -17.91 -6.00 -19.01
C SER A 320 -17.78 -7.49 -19.30
N ASP A 321 -17.90 -7.87 -20.57
CA ASP A 321 -17.77 -9.27 -21.01
C ASP A 321 -16.36 -9.80 -20.76
N ALA A 322 -15.34 -8.96 -20.92
CA ALA A 322 -13.94 -9.30 -20.68
C ALA A 322 -13.69 -9.61 -19.19
N ALA A 323 -14.19 -8.75 -18.30
CA ALA A 323 -14.12 -8.95 -16.86
C ALA A 323 -14.82 -10.24 -16.43
N ASN A 324 -16.02 -10.49 -16.94
CA ASN A 324 -16.75 -11.73 -16.70
C ASN A 324 -15.94 -12.93 -17.15
N ALA A 325 -15.42 -12.89 -18.39
CA ALA A 325 -14.61 -13.95 -18.95
C ALA A 325 -13.35 -14.20 -18.11
N ASN A 326 -12.71 -13.19 -17.52
CA ASN A 326 -11.52 -13.37 -16.68
C ASN A 326 -11.78 -14.26 -15.45
N THR A 327 -13.00 -14.31 -14.91
CA THR A 327 -13.34 -15.23 -13.81
C THR A 327 -13.32 -16.71 -14.21
N PHE A 328 -13.33 -17.02 -15.51
CA PHE A 328 -13.36 -18.39 -16.05
C PHE A 328 -11.97 -18.98 -16.37
N PHE A 329 -10.88 -18.30 -16.01
CA PHE A 329 -9.56 -18.94 -16.04
C PHE A 329 -9.51 -20.06 -15.01
N MET A 330 -9.00 -21.23 -15.39
CA MET A 330 -8.92 -22.39 -14.48
C MET A 330 -8.00 -22.15 -13.26
N THR A 331 -7.16 -21.11 -13.27
CA THR A 331 -6.38 -20.65 -12.10
C THR A 331 -7.24 -20.05 -10.99
N ASN A 332 -8.49 -19.67 -11.28
CA ASN A 332 -9.49 -19.20 -10.32
C ASN A 332 -10.48 -20.32 -9.90
N ILE A 333 -10.20 -21.58 -10.24
CA ILE A 333 -11.12 -22.71 -10.06
C ILE A 333 -10.54 -23.74 -9.09
N ALA A 334 -11.39 -24.29 -8.23
CA ALA A 334 -11.08 -25.46 -7.41
C ALA A 334 -12.21 -26.51 -7.44
N PRO A 335 -11.94 -27.81 -7.21
CA PRO A 335 -12.98 -28.84 -7.16
C PRO A 335 -13.92 -28.62 -5.98
N GLN A 336 -15.18 -28.32 -6.25
CA GLN A 336 -16.16 -28.00 -5.22
C GLN A 336 -17.33 -28.99 -5.23
N ALA A 337 -17.69 -29.51 -4.06
CA ALA A 337 -18.86 -30.37 -3.92
C ALA A 337 -20.11 -29.60 -4.36
N PRO A 338 -21.02 -30.21 -5.16
CA PRO A 338 -22.19 -29.50 -5.65
C PRO A 338 -23.10 -28.88 -4.58
N ASP A 339 -23.29 -29.52 -3.43
CA ASP A 339 -24.08 -28.94 -2.34
C ASP A 339 -23.38 -27.74 -1.68
N ASN A 340 -22.05 -27.72 -1.65
CA ASN A 340 -21.28 -26.53 -1.28
C ASN A 340 -21.45 -25.43 -2.34
N ASN A 341 -21.03 -25.69 -3.58
CA ASN A 341 -21.01 -24.72 -4.68
C ASN A 341 -22.38 -24.07 -4.95
N GLN A 342 -23.43 -24.90 -5.06
CA GLN A 342 -24.73 -24.44 -5.56
C GLN A 342 -25.67 -23.94 -4.45
N ARG A 343 -25.29 -24.11 -3.18
CA ARG A 343 -26.13 -23.73 -2.04
C ARG A 343 -25.38 -22.82 -1.07
N SER A 344 -24.55 -23.37 -0.20
CA SER A 344 -23.96 -22.62 0.90
C SER A 344 -23.00 -21.54 0.38
N TRP A 345 -22.13 -21.90 -0.56
CA TRP A 345 -21.23 -20.95 -1.20
C TRP A 345 -21.98 -19.89 -2.01
N ALA A 346 -22.89 -20.33 -2.90
CA ALA A 346 -23.69 -19.42 -3.72
C ALA A 346 -24.55 -18.44 -2.88
N SER A 347 -25.08 -18.88 -1.74
CA SER A 347 -25.85 -18.00 -0.84
C SER A 347 -24.99 -16.96 -0.14
N LEU A 348 -23.75 -17.29 0.26
CA LEU A 348 -22.79 -16.30 0.76
C LEU A 348 -22.42 -15.29 -0.33
N GLU A 349 -22.16 -15.75 -1.55
CA GLU A 349 -21.86 -14.86 -2.68
C GLU A 349 -23.04 -13.93 -3.00
N ASN A 350 -24.28 -14.42 -2.93
CA ASN A 350 -25.47 -13.58 -3.08
C ASN A 350 -25.55 -12.53 -1.97
N TYR A 351 -25.26 -12.92 -0.73
CA TYR A 351 -25.25 -12.00 0.41
C TYR A 351 -24.21 -10.89 0.25
N CYS A 352 -23.00 -11.20 -0.23
CA CYS A 352 -22.01 -10.17 -0.58
C CYS A 352 -22.58 -9.15 -1.59
N ARG A 353 -23.31 -9.62 -2.60
CA ARG A 353 -23.94 -8.73 -3.59
C ARG A 353 -25.13 -7.95 -3.03
N GLU A 354 -25.79 -8.42 -1.98
CA GLU A 354 -26.80 -7.64 -1.25
C GLU A 354 -26.13 -6.50 -0.48
N LEU A 355 -25.05 -6.77 0.24
CA LEU A 355 -24.30 -5.76 1.00
C LEU A 355 -23.84 -4.59 0.11
N ILE A 356 -23.35 -4.85 -1.11
CA ILE A 356 -22.93 -3.76 -2.00
C ILE A 356 -24.11 -2.93 -2.54
N ARG A 357 -25.30 -3.53 -2.69
CA ARG A 357 -26.52 -2.80 -3.07
C ARG A 357 -27.03 -1.93 -1.94
N GLU A 358 -26.71 -2.27 -0.70
CA GLU A 358 -26.96 -1.45 0.50
C GLU A 358 -25.97 -0.29 0.67
N GLY A 359 -25.06 -0.10 -0.30
CA GLY A 359 -24.10 1.00 -0.29
C GLY A 359 -22.78 0.67 0.39
N ASN A 360 -22.44 -0.61 0.52
CA ASN A 360 -21.14 -1.06 0.98
C ASN A 360 -20.19 -1.38 -0.20
N GLU A 361 -18.92 -1.52 0.13
CA GLU A 361 -17.88 -2.17 -0.64
C GLU A 361 -17.16 -3.20 0.22
N LEU A 362 -16.69 -4.26 -0.43
CA LEU A 362 -16.16 -5.44 0.22
C LEU A 362 -14.75 -5.72 -0.27
N HIS A 363 -13.86 -6.03 0.66
CA HIS A 363 -12.56 -6.60 0.37
C HIS A 363 -12.58 -8.07 0.74
N ILE A 364 -12.47 -8.93 -0.27
CA ILE A 364 -12.72 -10.36 -0.14
C ILE A 364 -11.44 -11.12 -0.44
N ILE A 365 -11.00 -11.95 0.51
CA ILE A 365 -9.95 -12.93 0.33
C ILE A 365 -10.56 -14.30 0.55
N SER A 366 -10.35 -15.21 -0.40
CA SER A 366 -10.94 -16.54 -0.34
C SER A 366 -10.00 -17.58 -0.92
N GLY A 367 -10.12 -18.83 -0.49
CA GLY A 367 -9.27 -19.89 -0.96
C GLY A 367 -9.76 -21.26 -0.51
N VAL A 368 -8.85 -22.22 -0.60
CA VAL A 368 -9.14 -23.62 -0.28
C VAL A 368 -8.08 -24.23 0.64
N ALA A 369 -8.51 -25.06 1.59
CA ALA A 369 -7.64 -25.65 2.59
C ALA A 369 -7.74 -27.19 2.59
N GLY A 370 -6.69 -27.83 3.11
CA GLY A 370 -6.63 -29.28 3.28
C GLY A 370 -6.73 -30.11 1.99
N SER A 371 -7.04 -31.38 2.15
CA SER A 371 -7.28 -32.32 1.05
C SER A 371 -8.30 -33.38 1.47
N GLY A 372 -9.29 -33.61 0.61
CA GLY A 372 -10.33 -34.61 0.83
C GLY A 372 -11.73 -34.00 0.94
N GLY A 373 -12.55 -34.13 -0.09
CA GLY A 373 -13.95 -33.72 -0.05
C GLY A 373 -14.87 -34.80 -0.62
N THR A 374 -16.17 -34.69 -0.38
CA THR A 374 -17.18 -35.62 -0.87
C THR A 374 -17.98 -35.00 -2.00
N GLY A 375 -17.72 -35.43 -3.25
CA GLY A 375 -18.49 -35.04 -4.42
C GLY A 375 -19.64 -36.02 -4.73
N ARG A 376 -20.27 -35.89 -5.91
CA ARG A 376 -21.35 -36.82 -6.36
C ARG A 376 -20.88 -38.27 -6.45
N ASN A 377 -19.60 -38.48 -6.70
CA ASN A 377 -19.00 -39.80 -6.85
C ASN A 377 -18.41 -40.35 -5.53
N GLY A 378 -18.66 -39.67 -4.40
CA GLY A 378 -18.09 -40.01 -3.10
C GLY A 378 -16.85 -39.19 -2.75
N PHE A 379 -16.14 -39.65 -1.72
CA PHE A 379 -14.93 -39.01 -1.21
C PHE A 379 -13.78 -39.08 -2.23
N SER A 380 -13.06 -37.98 -2.41
CA SER A 380 -11.79 -37.96 -3.13
C SER A 380 -10.85 -36.91 -2.56
N SER A 381 -9.54 -37.21 -2.54
CA SER A 381 -8.47 -36.28 -2.20
C SER A 381 -7.90 -35.55 -3.43
N THR A 382 -8.09 -36.11 -4.63
CA THR A 382 -7.56 -35.56 -5.90
C THR A 382 -8.47 -35.89 -7.08
N ILE A 383 -8.38 -35.09 -8.15
CA ILE A 383 -8.92 -35.41 -9.48
C ILE A 383 -7.78 -35.35 -10.52
N ASP A 384 -8.10 -35.59 -11.80
CA ASP A 384 -7.12 -35.58 -12.89
C ASP A 384 -5.85 -36.39 -12.59
N ASN A 385 -6.02 -37.67 -12.28
CA ASN A 385 -4.91 -38.59 -11.98
C ASN A 385 -3.93 -38.09 -10.89
N GLY A 386 -4.39 -37.23 -9.97
CA GLY A 386 -3.58 -36.68 -8.89
C GLY A 386 -3.07 -35.26 -9.12
N ASN A 387 -3.26 -34.67 -10.30
CA ASN A 387 -2.71 -33.35 -10.62
C ASN A 387 -3.48 -32.19 -9.97
N ILE A 388 -4.75 -32.41 -9.62
CA ILE A 388 -5.58 -31.39 -8.97
C ILE A 388 -6.01 -31.92 -7.60
N THR A 389 -5.65 -31.20 -6.55
CA THR A 389 -6.08 -31.51 -5.19
C THR A 389 -7.56 -31.16 -5.02
N VAL A 390 -8.35 -32.10 -4.49
CA VAL A 390 -9.68 -31.79 -3.98
C VAL A 390 -9.49 -31.24 -2.56
N PRO A 391 -9.88 -30.00 -2.28
CA PRO A 391 -9.72 -29.43 -0.95
C PRO A 391 -10.73 -30.03 0.04
N ASP A 392 -10.35 -30.00 1.31
CA ASP A 392 -11.21 -30.36 2.44
C ASP A 392 -12.27 -29.29 2.72
N SER A 393 -11.90 -28.02 2.53
CA SER A 393 -12.82 -26.91 2.76
C SER A 393 -12.55 -25.71 1.87
N PHE A 394 -13.58 -24.87 1.73
CA PHE A 394 -13.50 -23.56 1.12
C PHE A 394 -13.64 -22.50 2.22
N TRP A 395 -12.71 -21.56 2.28
CA TRP A 395 -12.75 -20.47 3.23
C TRP A 395 -12.88 -19.12 2.53
N LYS A 396 -13.50 -18.16 3.21
CA LYS A 396 -13.69 -16.79 2.71
C LYS A 396 -13.71 -15.83 3.88
N VAL A 397 -12.94 -14.76 3.76
CA VAL A 397 -12.92 -13.63 4.69
C VAL A 397 -13.33 -12.37 3.93
N ILE A 398 -14.32 -11.66 4.46
CA ILE A 398 -14.97 -10.50 3.84
C ILE A 398 -14.90 -9.35 4.84
N LEU A 399 -14.15 -8.30 4.48
CA LEU A 399 -14.15 -7.05 5.21
C LEU A 399 -15.20 -6.11 4.58
N VAL A 400 -16.14 -5.64 5.39
CA VAL A 400 -17.29 -4.84 4.94
C VAL A 400 -17.09 -3.38 5.32
N LEU A 401 -17.04 -2.49 4.33
CA LEU A 401 -17.00 -1.04 4.54
C LEU A 401 -18.18 -0.39 3.80
N PRO A 402 -18.74 0.73 4.29
CA PRO A 402 -19.57 1.60 3.43
C PRO A 402 -18.79 2.02 2.18
N ASN A 403 -19.42 2.43 1.07
CA ASN A 403 -18.65 2.96 -0.07
C ASN A 403 -17.87 4.22 0.31
N GLY A 404 -16.60 4.30 -0.07
CA GLY A 404 -15.69 5.37 0.30
C GLY A 404 -14.42 5.37 -0.55
N THR A 405 -13.42 6.08 -0.05
CA THR A 405 -12.03 6.01 -0.53
C THR A 405 -11.13 5.81 0.69
N ASN A 406 -9.85 5.51 0.49
CA ASN A 406 -8.87 5.32 1.58
C ASN A 406 -9.23 4.15 2.52
N ASP A 407 -9.57 3.01 1.94
CA ASP A 407 -10.17 1.86 2.62
C ASP A 407 -9.45 1.37 3.86
N ILE A 408 -8.12 1.21 3.82
CA ILE A 408 -7.30 0.77 4.97
C ILE A 408 -7.62 1.61 6.21
N ASN A 409 -7.73 2.92 6.03
CA ASN A 409 -7.94 3.86 7.11
C ASN A 409 -9.38 3.88 7.63
N ARG A 410 -10.35 3.41 6.85
CA ARG A 410 -11.75 3.28 7.28
C ARG A 410 -11.98 2.01 8.10
N VAL A 411 -10.99 1.13 8.18
CA VAL A 411 -11.05 -0.03 9.06
C VAL A 411 -10.82 0.37 10.51
N SER A 412 -11.73 -0.08 11.37
CA SER A 412 -11.70 0.15 12.81
C SER A 412 -12.01 -1.15 13.53
N THR A 413 -11.89 -1.16 14.86
CA THR A 413 -12.23 -2.33 15.68
C THR A 413 -13.73 -2.65 15.66
N SER A 414 -14.57 -1.81 15.04
CA SER A 414 -16.00 -2.05 14.85
C SER A 414 -16.36 -2.39 13.40
N THR A 415 -15.38 -2.41 12.49
CA THR A 415 -15.60 -2.84 11.10
C THR A 415 -16.10 -4.28 11.10
N ARG A 416 -17.13 -4.56 10.31
CA ARG A 416 -17.67 -5.91 10.21
C ARG A 416 -16.75 -6.76 9.34
N VAL A 417 -16.33 -7.90 9.88
CA VAL A 417 -15.57 -8.91 9.15
C VAL A 417 -16.33 -10.23 9.25
N ILE A 418 -16.58 -10.85 8.11
CA ILE A 418 -17.24 -12.16 8.01
C ILE A 418 -16.20 -13.18 7.57
N ALA A 419 -15.90 -14.16 8.42
CA ALA A 419 -15.07 -15.31 8.06
C ALA A 419 -15.91 -16.59 8.09
N VAL A 420 -15.74 -17.44 7.08
CA VAL A 420 -16.37 -18.77 7.01
C VAL A 420 -15.35 -19.84 6.62
N ASN A 421 -15.58 -21.06 7.08
CA ASN A 421 -14.88 -22.25 6.61
C ASN A 421 -15.90 -23.35 6.30
N ILE A 422 -16.27 -23.50 5.03
CA ILE A 422 -17.34 -24.41 4.59
C ILE A 422 -16.72 -25.75 4.17
N PRO A 423 -17.14 -26.88 4.77
CA PRO A 423 -16.68 -28.21 4.37
C PRO A 423 -17.01 -28.49 2.89
N ASN A 424 -16.08 -29.12 2.18
CA ASN A 424 -16.24 -29.42 0.76
C ASN A 424 -16.96 -30.76 0.53
N ASP A 425 -18.14 -30.90 1.12
CA ASP A 425 -18.90 -32.15 1.15
C ASP A 425 -20.33 -32.01 0.63
N GLN A 426 -20.87 -33.12 0.14
CA GLN A 426 -22.30 -33.30 -0.06
C GLN A 426 -23.04 -33.36 1.28
N GLY A 427 -24.30 -32.91 1.32
CA GLY A 427 -25.15 -33.03 2.51
C GLY A 427 -24.87 -32.02 3.64
N ILE A 428 -24.04 -31.01 3.40
CA ILE A 428 -23.80 -29.91 4.34
C ILE A 428 -25.03 -29.00 4.49
N SER A 429 -25.07 -28.20 5.57
CA SER A 429 -26.07 -27.14 5.76
C SER A 429 -26.11 -26.19 4.56
N THR A 430 -27.30 -25.82 4.09
CA THR A 430 -27.45 -24.85 2.99
C THR A 430 -27.24 -23.40 3.42
N SER A 431 -27.30 -23.12 4.73
CA SER A 431 -27.01 -21.80 5.28
C SER A 431 -25.52 -21.67 5.52
N TRP A 432 -24.88 -20.70 4.87
CA TRP A 432 -23.46 -20.40 5.06
C TRP A 432 -23.14 -19.91 6.48
N SER A 433 -24.10 -19.26 7.15
CA SER A 433 -23.91 -18.73 8.51
C SER A 433 -23.62 -19.81 9.55
N SER A 434 -24.03 -21.06 9.29
CA SER A 434 -23.70 -22.22 10.13
C SER A 434 -22.21 -22.56 10.16
N PHE A 435 -21.41 -21.96 9.25
CA PHE A 435 -19.98 -22.21 9.09
C PHE A 435 -19.12 -20.98 9.40
N ARG A 436 -19.68 -19.99 10.09
CA ARG A 436 -18.92 -18.82 10.54
C ARG A 436 -17.81 -19.24 11.49
N THR A 437 -16.70 -18.54 11.37
CA THR A 437 -15.52 -18.69 12.21
C THR A 437 -14.86 -17.31 12.38
N SER A 438 -13.74 -17.26 13.08
CA SER A 438 -12.92 -16.06 13.20
C SER A 438 -11.83 -16.02 12.11
N VAL A 439 -11.25 -14.84 11.84
CA VAL A 439 -10.12 -14.73 10.91
C VAL A 439 -8.90 -15.45 11.48
N ASP A 440 -8.63 -15.31 12.78
CA ASP A 440 -7.57 -16.06 13.48
C ASP A 440 -7.64 -17.57 13.19
N ALA A 441 -8.85 -18.14 13.12
CA ALA A 441 -9.03 -19.57 12.82
C ALA A 441 -8.70 -19.91 11.37
N ILE A 442 -8.95 -19.00 10.41
CA ILE A 442 -8.54 -19.16 9.02
C ILE A 442 -7.02 -19.02 8.88
N GLU A 443 -6.41 -18.07 9.59
CA GLU A 443 -4.95 -17.90 9.61
C GLU A 443 -4.26 -19.12 10.22
N ASN A 444 -4.78 -19.64 11.34
CA ASN A 444 -4.28 -20.88 11.93
C ASN A 444 -4.43 -22.09 11.00
N LEU A 445 -5.50 -22.13 10.19
CA LEU A 445 -5.75 -23.19 9.21
C LEU A 445 -4.78 -23.12 8.02
N THR A 446 -4.39 -21.92 7.60
CA THR A 446 -3.70 -21.67 6.33
C THR A 446 -2.21 -21.31 6.48
N GLY A 447 -1.83 -20.76 7.63
CA GLY A 447 -0.52 -20.14 7.87
C GLY A 447 -0.36 -18.77 7.21
N TYR A 448 -1.46 -18.11 6.82
CA TYR A 448 -1.46 -16.78 6.19
C TYR A 448 -1.63 -15.67 7.22
N ASP A 449 -1.20 -14.46 6.85
CA ASP A 449 -1.44 -13.21 7.57
C ASP A 449 -2.47 -12.40 6.77
N LEU A 450 -3.74 -12.46 7.17
CA LEU A 450 -4.85 -11.90 6.41
C LEU A 450 -5.11 -10.48 6.86
N PHE A 451 -5.16 -9.56 5.89
CA PHE A 451 -5.35 -8.14 6.12
C PHE A 451 -4.14 -7.35 6.65
N GLU A 452 -2.93 -7.91 6.54
CA GLU A 452 -1.62 -7.42 7.02
C GLU A 452 -1.28 -5.92 6.83
N ASN A 453 -2.00 -5.22 5.96
CA ASN A 453 -1.87 -3.77 5.77
C ASN A 453 -2.67 -2.95 6.80
N ILE A 454 -3.50 -3.58 7.63
CA ILE A 454 -4.18 -2.96 8.77
C ILE A 454 -3.20 -2.91 9.93
N SER A 455 -3.34 -1.94 10.85
CA SER A 455 -2.51 -1.97 12.06
C SER A 455 -2.81 -3.20 12.93
N ASN A 456 -1.78 -3.85 13.48
CA ASN A 456 -1.91 -5.06 14.31
C ASN A 456 -2.89 -4.91 15.49
N THR A 457 -3.08 -3.69 16.02
CA THR A 457 -4.04 -3.45 17.11
C THR A 457 -5.49 -3.56 16.65
N VAL A 458 -5.78 -3.21 15.40
CA VAL A 458 -7.11 -3.31 14.81
C VAL A 458 -7.37 -4.72 14.32
N GLU A 459 -6.40 -5.33 13.64
CA GLU A 459 -6.39 -6.75 13.25
C GLU A 459 -6.71 -7.65 14.43
N ALA A 460 -5.90 -7.63 15.49
CA ALA A 460 -6.10 -8.47 16.67
C ALA A 460 -7.51 -8.33 17.29
N ALA A 461 -8.11 -7.15 17.19
CA ALA A 461 -9.46 -6.91 17.69
C ALA A 461 -10.57 -7.40 16.75
N LEU A 462 -10.35 -7.38 15.44
CA LEU A 462 -11.30 -7.84 14.42
C LEU A 462 -11.21 -9.36 14.23
N GLU A 463 -9.99 -9.88 14.15
CA GLU A 463 -9.69 -11.24 13.69
C GLU A 463 -10.03 -12.31 14.70
N SER A 464 -10.04 -11.94 15.98
CA SER A 464 -10.47 -12.80 17.09
C SER A 464 -11.99 -12.96 17.22
N ARG A 465 -12.79 -12.19 16.47
CA ARG A 465 -14.26 -12.22 16.56
C ARG A 465 -14.88 -13.13 15.51
N VAL A 466 -16.05 -13.66 15.84
CA VAL A 466 -16.93 -14.36 14.90
C VAL A 466 -18.13 -13.46 14.61
N ASP A 467 -18.45 -13.23 13.33
CA ASP A 467 -19.64 -12.45 12.93
C ASP A 467 -20.92 -13.09 13.50
N ASP A 468 -21.68 -12.34 14.27
CA ASP A 468 -22.93 -12.78 14.89
C ASP A 468 -24.16 -12.08 14.32
N VAL A 469 -23.95 -11.19 13.34
CA VAL A 469 -25.04 -10.43 12.70
C VAL A 469 -26.04 -11.40 12.05
N PRO A 470 -27.34 -11.32 12.41
CA PRO A 470 -28.36 -12.17 11.80
C PRO A 470 -28.45 -11.94 10.29
N ILE A 471 -28.66 -13.04 9.55
CA ILE A 471 -28.97 -13.00 8.11
C ILE A 471 -30.43 -13.40 7.94
N ASN A 472 -31.19 -12.61 7.19
CA ASN A 472 -32.61 -12.84 6.94
C ASN A 472 -32.83 -13.76 5.75
#